data_AF-A0A9C9G4E8-F1
#
_entry.id   AF-A0A9C9G4E8-F1
#
_cell.length_a   1.000
_cell.length_b   1.000
_cell.length_c   1.000
_cell.angle_alpha   90.00
_cell.angle_beta   90.00
_cell.angle_gamma   90.00
#
_symmetry.space_group_name_H-M   'P 1'
#
loop_
_entity.id
_entity.type
_entity.pdbx_description
1 polymer ?
#
loop_
_entity_poly.entity_id
_entity_poly.type
_entity_poly.pdbx_seq_one_letter_code
_entity_poly.pdbx_strand_id
1 'polypeptide(L)'
;MLIEKTLGLLDPLKFDTRCDRSVQGSLRTAKMMDLDGLLMDVPDVLDLPIYSVNVRLNHRPVTTKGMKGRECLWPDRAMLEWIEQVALHD
;
A
#
# COMPACT_ATOMS: atom_id res chain seq x y z
N MET A 1 26.69 -21.45 24.95
CA MET A 1 26.57 -21.70 23.48
C MET A 1 26.73 -20.37 22.72
N LEU A 2 27.02 -20.35 21.41
CA LEU A 2 27.25 -19.09 20.65
C LEU A 2 26.12 -18.05 20.84
N ILE A 3 24.88 -18.53 20.92
CA ILE A 3 23.65 -17.75 21.14
C ILE A 3 23.64 -16.99 22.48
N GLU A 4 24.17 -17.58 23.55
CA GLU A 4 24.20 -16.92 24.87
C GLU A 4 25.28 -15.83 24.92
N LYS A 5 26.37 -16.01 24.17
CA LYS A 5 27.46 -15.03 24.11
C LYS A 5 27.07 -13.78 23.29
N THR A 6 26.18 -13.91 22.32
CA THR A 6 25.67 -12.78 21.51
C THR A 6 24.51 -12.04 22.17
N LEU A 7 23.85 -12.60 23.19
CA LEU A 7 22.70 -11.97 23.85
C LEU A 7 23.04 -10.60 24.46
N GLY A 8 24.26 -10.44 25.01
CA GLY A 8 24.73 -9.15 25.55
C GLY A 8 25.20 -8.13 24.50
N LEU A 9 25.25 -8.53 23.22
CA LEU A 9 25.57 -7.67 22.07
C LEU A 9 24.32 -7.20 21.32
N LEU A 10 23.16 -7.80 21.63
CA LEU A 10 21.89 -7.37 21.07
C LEU A 10 21.40 -6.17 21.86
N ASP A 11 21.20 -5.05 21.16
CA ASP A 11 20.43 -3.96 21.71
C ASP A 11 19.04 -4.46 22.13
N PRO A 12 18.46 -3.94 23.22
CA PRO A 12 17.11 -4.29 23.61
C PRO A 12 16.17 -4.13 22.42
N LEU A 13 15.32 -5.13 22.18
CA LEU A 13 14.34 -5.08 21.11
C LEU A 13 13.45 -3.85 21.29
N LYS A 14 13.70 -2.82 20.49
CA LYS A 14 12.93 -1.58 20.50
C LYS A 14 11.89 -1.65 19.39
N PHE A 15 10.64 -1.74 19.80
CA PHE A 15 9.51 -1.55 18.89
C PHE A 15 9.24 -0.05 18.76
N ASP A 16 8.87 0.37 17.56
CA ASP A 16 8.32 1.71 17.38
C ASP A 16 6.99 1.81 18.14
N THR A 17 6.96 2.61 19.21
CA THR A 17 5.74 2.87 19.99
C THR A 17 5.01 4.11 19.51
N ARG A 18 5.52 4.80 18.49
CA ARG A 18 4.89 5.98 17.92
C ARG A 18 3.74 5.56 16.99
N CYS A 19 2.62 5.26 17.62
CA CYS A 19 1.38 4.95 16.92
C CYS A 19 0.76 6.22 16.32
N ASP A 20 0.98 6.44 15.03
CA ASP A 20 0.29 7.48 14.27
C ASP A 20 -1.08 6.96 13.77
N ARG A 21 -2.16 7.63 14.18
CA ARG A 21 -3.53 7.23 13.79
C ARG A 21 -3.78 7.32 12.30
N SER A 22 -3.12 8.25 11.60
CA SER A 22 -3.22 8.35 10.15
C SER A 22 -2.59 7.14 9.49
N VAL A 23 -1.39 6.74 9.92
CA VAL A 23 -0.70 5.53 9.41
C VAL A 23 -1.54 4.29 9.67
N GLN A 24 -2.05 4.12 10.90
CA GLN A 24 -2.95 3.00 11.23
C GLN A 24 -4.24 3.00 10.40
N GLY A 25 -4.80 4.18 10.14
CA GLY A 25 -5.96 4.35 9.27
C GLY A 25 -5.67 3.91 7.84
N SER A 26 -4.54 4.36 7.27
CA SER A 26 -4.09 3.96 5.93
C SER A 26 -3.86 2.45 5.82
N LEU A 27 -3.17 1.85 6.81
CA LEU A 27 -2.94 0.40 6.86
C LEU A 27 -4.25 -0.38 6.97
N ARG A 28 -5.21 0.12 7.75
CA ARG A 28 -6.54 -0.50 7.86
C ARG A 28 -7.28 -0.48 6.52
N THR A 29 -7.26 0.65 5.80
CA THR A 29 -7.89 0.75 4.48
C THR A 29 -7.23 -0.20 3.48
N ALA A 30 -5.89 -0.24 3.42
CA ALA A 30 -5.16 -1.15 2.54
C ALA A 30 -5.48 -2.62 2.87
N LYS A 31 -5.50 -2.98 4.16
CA LYS A 31 -5.89 -4.33 4.58
C LYS A 31 -7.32 -4.67 4.16
N MET A 32 -8.31 -3.86 4.53
CA MET A 32 -9.72 -4.22 4.35
C MET A 32 -10.18 -4.11 2.88
N MET A 33 -9.69 -3.13 2.12
CA MET A 33 -10.16 -2.89 0.76
C MET A 33 -9.30 -3.57 -0.30
N ASP A 34 -8.00 -3.73 -0.06
CA ASP A 34 -7.08 -4.24 -1.08
C ASP A 34 -6.76 -5.72 -0.82
N LEU A 35 -6.30 -6.03 0.40
CA LEU A 35 -5.87 -7.39 0.73
C LEU A 35 -7.07 -8.32 0.97
N ASP A 36 -7.95 -7.96 1.92
CA ASP A 36 -9.08 -8.81 2.33
C ASP A 36 -10.13 -8.94 1.20
N GLY A 37 -10.24 -7.95 0.31
CA GLY A 37 -11.21 -7.96 -0.80
C GLY A 37 -10.67 -8.58 -2.09
N LEU A 38 -9.46 -8.19 -2.52
CA LEU A 38 -8.93 -8.55 -3.84
C LEU A 38 -7.91 -9.70 -3.79
N LEU A 39 -7.43 -10.09 -2.61
CA LEU A 39 -6.47 -11.19 -2.39
C LEU A 39 -7.01 -12.26 -1.42
N MET A 40 -8.32 -12.29 -1.18
CA MET A 40 -8.99 -13.16 -0.19
C MET A 40 -8.67 -14.67 -0.36
N ASP A 41 -8.41 -15.12 -1.59
CA ASP A 41 -8.18 -16.54 -1.93
C ASP A 41 -6.69 -16.87 -2.18
N VAL A 42 -5.76 -16.00 -1.79
CA VAL A 42 -4.33 -16.22 -2.01
C VAL A 42 -3.69 -16.88 -0.78
N PRO A 43 -3.08 -18.08 -0.91
CA PRO A 43 -2.47 -18.79 0.23
C PRO A 43 -1.26 -18.06 0.83
N ASP A 44 -0.41 -17.45 -0.02
CA ASP A 44 0.72 -16.61 0.39
C ASP A 44 0.81 -15.38 -0.53
N VAL A 45 0.79 -14.19 0.08
CA VAL A 45 0.91 -12.91 -0.64
C VAL A 45 2.29 -12.69 -1.25
N LEU A 46 3.32 -13.39 -0.74
CA LEU A 46 4.69 -13.32 -1.26
C LEU A 46 4.84 -14.03 -2.60
N ASP A 47 3.95 -14.97 -2.91
CA ASP A 47 3.93 -15.69 -4.19
C ASP A 47 3.24 -14.90 -5.31
N LEU A 48 2.70 -13.73 -4.99
CA LEU A 48 1.99 -12.92 -5.96
C LEU A 48 2.94 -12.15 -6.88
N PRO A 49 2.65 -12.07 -8.20
CA PRO A 49 3.35 -11.15 -9.09
C PRO A 49 3.00 -9.71 -8.73
N ILE A 50 3.84 -9.06 -7.93
CA ILE A 50 3.61 -7.74 -7.32
C ILE A 50 3.12 -6.70 -8.34
N TYR A 51 3.77 -6.62 -9.51
CA TYR A 51 3.39 -5.66 -10.55
C TYR A 51 1.99 -5.90 -11.10
N SER A 52 1.67 -7.14 -11.45
CA SER A 52 0.36 -7.49 -12.01
C SER A 52 -0.77 -7.27 -11.00
N VAL A 53 -0.51 -7.59 -9.73
CA VAL A 53 -1.45 -7.32 -8.64
C VAL A 53 -1.63 -5.83 -8.44
N ASN A 54 -0.56 -5.05 -8.46
CA ASN A 54 -0.63 -3.60 -8.32
C ASN A 54 -1.47 -2.95 -9.44
N VAL A 55 -1.29 -3.37 -10.70
CA VAL A 55 -2.13 -2.92 -11.82
C VAL A 55 -3.60 -3.24 -11.56
N ARG A 56 -3.90 -4.46 -11.12
CA ARG A 56 -5.28 -4.88 -10.82
C ARG A 56 -5.89 -4.11 -9.65
N LEU A 57 -5.11 -3.82 -8.60
CA LEU A 57 -5.56 -3.02 -7.46
C LEU A 57 -5.87 -1.57 -7.86
N ASN A 58 -5.16 -1.03 -8.84
CA ASN A 58 -5.35 0.33 -9.35
C ASN A 58 -6.41 0.44 -10.45
N HIS A 59 -6.84 -0.65 -11.08
CA HIS A 59 -7.88 -0.64 -12.09
C HIS A 59 -9.29 -0.63 -11.46
N ARG A 60 -9.59 0.42 -10.70
CA ARG A 60 -10.89 0.61 -10.04
C ARG A 60 -11.22 2.08 -9.87
N PRO A 61 -12.51 2.46 -9.83
CA PRO A 61 -12.90 3.82 -9.48
C PRO A 61 -12.56 4.10 -8.00
N VAL A 62 -11.89 5.21 -7.74
CA VAL A 62 -11.59 5.70 -6.39
C VAL A 62 -12.13 7.11 -6.19
N THR A 63 -12.39 7.49 -4.95
CA THR A 63 -12.74 8.87 -4.59
C THR A 63 -11.62 9.50 -3.78
N THR A 64 -11.42 10.80 -3.94
CA THR A 64 -10.47 11.57 -3.15
C THR A 64 -11.20 12.66 -2.37
N LYS A 65 -10.58 13.14 -1.29
CA LYS A 65 -11.19 14.13 -0.42
C LYS A 65 -11.47 15.41 -1.22
N GLY A 66 -12.74 15.81 -1.26
CA GLY A 66 -13.18 17.03 -1.96
C GLY A 66 -13.80 16.79 -3.34
N MET A 67 -13.83 15.55 -3.85
CA MET A 67 -14.56 15.22 -5.08
C MET A 67 -16.08 15.35 -4.88
N LYS A 68 -16.80 15.77 -5.93
CA LYS A 68 -18.27 15.87 -5.87
C LYS A 68 -18.89 14.48 -5.93
N GLY A 69 -20.06 14.30 -5.35
CA GLY A 69 -20.56 12.97 -4.93
C GLY A 69 -20.62 11.84 -5.97
N ARG A 70 -20.70 12.14 -7.28
CA ARG A 70 -20.68 11.12 -8.35
C ARG A 70 -19.37 11.05 -9.13
N GLU A 71 -18.41 11.91 -8.82
CA GLU A 71 -17.11 11.91 -9.45
C GLU A 71 -16.26 10.78 -8.87
N CYS A 72 -15.55 10.07 -9.73
CA CYS A 72 -14.53 9.11 -9.33
C CYS A 72 -13.33 9.25 -10.26
N LEU A 73 -12.16 8.97 -9.71
CA LEU A 73 -10.90 8.95 -10.42
C LEU A 73 -10.60 7.50 -10.79
N TRP A 74 -10.10 7.30 -12.01
CA TRP A 74 -9.54 6.03 -12.47
C TRP A 74 -8.02 6.17 -12.40
N PRO A 75 -7.34 5.57 -11.41
CA PRO A 75 -5.92 5.82 -11.12
C PRO A 75 -5.01 5.59 -12.32
N ASP A 76 -5.26 4.54 -13.08
CA ASP A 76 -4.54 4.21 -14.31
C ASP A 76 -4.66 5.31 -15.37
N ARG A 77 -5.87 5.82 -15.61
CA ARG A 77 -6.12 6.90 -16.57
C ARG A 77 -5.50 8.22 -16.12
N ALA A 78 -5.70 8.57 -14.86
CA ALA A 78 -5.16 9.80 -14.28
C ALA A 78 -3.63 9.83 -14.31
N MET A 79 -2.97 8.68 -14.08
CA MET A 79 -1.53 8.58 -14.19
C MET A 79 -1.04 8.80 -15.62
N LEU A 80 -1.72 8.23 -16.63
CA LEU A 80 -1.37 8.44 -18.03
C LEU A 80 -1.53 9.90 -18.45
N GLU A 81 -2.66 10.52 -18.10
CA GLU A 81 -2.90 11.96 -18.35
C GLU A 81 -1.82 12.83 -17.70
N TRP A 82 -1.40 12.48 -16.47
CA TRP A 82 -0.34 13.19 -15.78
C TRP A 82 1.03 13.01 -16.44
N ILE A 83 1.38 11.79 -16.86
CA ILE A 83 2.63 11.50 -17.57
C ILE A 83 2.68 12.30 -18.88
N GLU A 84 1.59 12.36 -19.63
CA GLU A 84 1.51 13.17 -20.87
C GLU A 84 1.76 14.66 -20.57
N GLN A 85 1.15 15.19 -19.52
CA GLN A 85 1.36 16.59 -19.13
C GLN A 85 2.80 16.87 -18.70
N VAL A 86 3.42 15.98 -17.91
CA VAL A 86 4.81 16.15 -17.48
C VAL A 86 5.77 16.04 -18.67
N ALA A 87 5.57 15.05 -19.55
CA ALA A 87 6.42 14.85 -20.72
C ALA A 87 6.30 15.96 -21.78
N LEU A 88 5.20 16.72 -21.80
CA LEU A 88 5.02 17.90 -22.65
C LEU A 88 5.73 19.16 -22.11
N HIS A 89 6.22 19.12 -20.87
CA HIS A 89 6.87 20.24 -20.19
C HIS A 89 8.38 20.02 -19.94
N ASP A 90 8.94 18.90 -20.43
CA ASP A 90 10.37 18.61 -20.55
C ASP A 90 10.90 18.90 -21.97
#